data_AF-A0A8X8BN72-F1
#
_entry.id   AF-A0A8X8BN72-F1
#
_cell.length_a   1.000
_cell.length_b   1.000
_cell.length_c   1.000
_cell.angle_alpha   90.00
_cell.angle_beta   90.00
_cell.angle_gamma   90.00
#
_symmetry.space_group_name_H-M   'P 1'
#
loop_
_entity.id
_entity.type
_entity.pdbx_description
1 polymer ?
#
loop_
_entity_poly.entity_id
_entity_poly.type
_entity_poly.pdbx_seq_one_letter_code
_entity_poly.pdbx_strand_id
1 'polypeptide(L)'
;MPKRIRGGLVPPPDHEGATALVLWVASVRLQVQADGELEKCFIDPNYEQLLEIAKTGLNKTTSPKRIIVVGAGISGLTAAKLLEDAGHVVTVIEADDRVGGRVRTYRNKTAGWYANLGAMRIPASHKIVLTFVMKFGLKYIPFIQNNPNTWFYVNGVKKRNKEVLENPDILGYGVSDWERGKLPSVLLKESFAKVRDDLKKSGYNCSKVMEEYDSYSVQEYFLRSGNLSQEAVRMIGDMAYDTSFFYISMIENLQDSLGVNLTNE
;
A
#
# COMPACT_ATOMS: atom_id res chain seq x y z
N MET A 1 21.28 23.01 -22.01
CA MET A 1 20.36 24.15 -21.78
C MET A 1 19.16 23.65 -20.98
N PRO A 2 18.85 24.22 -19.80
CA PRO A 2 17.73 23.75 -18.99
C PRO A 2 16.41 24.22 -19.60
N LYS A 3 15.51 23.27 -19.93
CA LYS A 3 14.17 23.58 -20.44
C LYS A 3 13.27 23.99 -19.27
N ARG A 4 12.78 25.22 -19.33
CA ARG A 4 11.76 25.79 -18.43
C ARG A 4 10.40 25.22 -18.83
N ILE A 5 9.83 24.31 -18.03
CA ILE A 5 8.49 23.77 -18.27
C ILE A 5 7.48 24.77 -17.70
N ARG A 6 6.76 25.50 -18.57
CA ARG A 6 5.57 26.28 -18.17
C ARG A 6 4.34 25.40 -18.34
N GLY A 7 3.60 25.16 -17.26
CA GLY A 7 2.37 24.40 -17.26
C GLY A 7 1.23 25.17 -17.92
N GLY A 8 0.68 24.62 -18.99
CA GLY A 8 -0.63 24.98 -19.54
C GLY A 8 -1.37 23.69 -19.83
N LEU A 9 -2.34 23.34 -18.99
CA LEU A 9 -3.23 22.19 -19.20
C LEU A 9 -4.44 22.67 -19.99
N VAL A 10 -4.63 22.14 -21.20
CA VAL A 10 -5.85 22.29 -21.99
C VAL A 10 -6.84 21.20 -21.55
N PRO A 11 -8.08 21.54 -21.18
CA PRO A 11 -9.07 20.55 -20.77
C PRO A 11 -9.64 19.79 -21.99
N PRO A 12 -9.95 18.48 -21.88
CA PRO A 12 -10.68 17.75 -22.90
C PRO A 12 -12.20 18.03 -22.82
N PRO A 13 -12.96 17.82 -23.91
CA PRO A 13 -14.37 18.19 -24.01
C PRO A 13 -15.30 17.24 -23.25
N ASP A 14 -16.41 17.81 -22.78
CA ASP A 14 -17.46 17.19 -22.00
C ASP A 14 -18.28 16.17 -22.83
N HIS A 15 -18.60 15.03 -22.21
CA HIS A 15 -19.68 14.17 -22.66
C HIS A 15 -20.60 13.84 -21.47
N GLU A 16 -21.87 14.20 -21.67
CA GLU A 16 -23.00 14.08 -20.76
C GLU A 16 -23.43 12.62 -20.51
N GLY A 17 -24.01 12.40 -19.32
CA GLY A 17 -25.20 11.57 -19.16
C GLY A 17 -25.03 10.06 -18.96
N ALA A 18 -25.07 9.60 -17.71
CA ALA A 18 -25.75 8.36 -17.33
C ALA A 18 -25.91 8.26 -15.80
N THR A 19 -27.13 8.48 -15.33
CA THR A 19 -27.58 8.23 -13.95
C THR A 19 -27.59 6.72 -13.69
N ALA A 20 -26.79 6.23 -12.74
CA ALA A 20 -26.79 4.83 -12.32
C ALA A 20 -27.44 4.68 -10.94
N LEU A 21 -28.56 3.95 -10.94
CA LEU A 21 -29.37 3.55 -9.81
C LEU A 21 -28.57 2.62 -8.88
N VAL A 22 -28.30 3.03 -7.63
CA VAL A 22 -27.58 2.20 -6.64
C VAL A 22 -28.57 1.28 -5.92
N LEU A 23 -28.64 0.03 -6.36
CA LEU A 23 -29.29 -1.05 -5.62
C LEU A 23 -28.36 -1.52 -4.50
N TRP A 24 -28.77 -1.28 -3.25
CA TRP A 24 -28.10 -1.79 -2.06
C TRP A 24 -28.27 -3.31 -1.96
N VAL A 25 -27.24 -4.06 -2.35
CA VAL A 25 -27.11 -5.47 -1.94
C VAL A 25 -26.25 -5.46 -0.68
N ALA A 26 -26.89 -5.73 0.46
CA ALA A 26 -26.21 -5.93 1.73
C ALA A 26 -25.28 -7.15 1.62
N SER A 27 -24.03 -6.89 1.29
CA SER A 27 -22.96 -7.87 1.42
C SER A 27 -22.70 -8.05 2.91
N VAL A 28 -22.80 -9.28 3.41
CA VAL A 28 -22.37 -9.64 4.76
C VAL A 28 -20.90 -9.21 4.89
N ARG A 29 -20.68 -8.06 5.53
CA ARG A 29 -19.36 -7.57 5.88
C ARG A 29 -18.84 -8.49 6.98
N LEU A 30 -17.82 -9.31 6.67
CA LEU A 30 -16.90 -9.77 7.69
C LEU A 30 -16.23 -8.51 8.27
N GLN A 31 -16.81 -7.97 9.34
CA GLN A 31 -16.15 -6.98 10.17
C GLN A 31 -14.96 -7.68 10.83
N VAL A 32 -13.82 -7.63 10.16
CA VAL A 32 -12.55 -7.95 10.79
C VAL A 32 -12.30 -6.84 11.79
N GLN A 33 -12.38 -7.17 13.08
CA GLN A 33 -12.00 -6.27 14.17
C GLN A 33 -10.59 -5.73 13.87
N ALA A 34 -10.49 -4.40 13.72
CA ALA A 34 -9.25 -3.67 13.61
C ALA A 34 -8.37 -4.01 14.83
N ASP A 35 -7.10 -4.34 14.57
CA ASP A 35 -6.07 -4.61 15.57
C ASP A 35 -5.57 -3.28 16.17
N GLY A 36 -6.49 -2.56 16.81
CA GLY A 36 -6.40 -1.12 17.00
C GLY A 36 -5.19 -0.58 17.76
N GLU A 37 -4.50 -1.38 18.59
CA GLU A 37 -3.30 -0.92 19.30
C GLU A 37 -2.02 -1.14 18.50
N LEU A 38 -1.91 -2.25 17.76
CA LEU A 38 -0.72 -2.53 16.96
C LEU A 38 -0.68 -1.65 15.71
N GLU A 39 -1.84 -1.41 15.09
CA GLU A 39 -1.97 -0.53 13.92
C GLU A 39 -1.52 0.91 14.23
N LYS A 40 -1.77 1.40 15.46
CA LYS A 40 -1.32 2.73 15.90
C LYS A 40 0.20 2.89 15.89
N CYS A 41 0.95 1.80 16.03
CA CYS A 41 2.41 1.85 15.97
C CYS A 41 2.96 2.22 14.59
N PHE A 42 2.15 2.08 13.53
CA PHE A 42 2.53 2.35 12.15
C PHE A 42 1.87 3.63 11.59
N ILE A 43 1.18 4.40 12.43
CA ILE A 43 0.63 5.69 12.04
C ILE A 43 1.73 6.75 12.16
N ASP A 44 1.98 7.46 11.08
CA ASP A 44 2.86 8.63 11.09
C ASP A 44 2.28 9.68 12.07
N PRO A 45 3.02 10.07 13.12
CA PRO A 45 2.52 11.01 14.13
C PRO A 45 2.22 12.41 13.54
N ASN A 46 2.75 12.73 12.36
CA ASN A 46 2.52 13.97 11.65
C ASN A 46 1.49 13.83 10.52
N TYR A 47 0.83 12.67 10.36
CA TYR A 47 -0.05 12.41 9.21
C TYR A 47 -1.14 13.47 9.00
N GLU A 48 -1.84 13.88 10.06
CA GLU A 48 -2.90 14.90 9.95
C GLU A 48 -2.35 16.28 9.56
N GLN A 49 -1.18 16.65 10.08
CA GLN A 49 -0.50 17.88 9.67
C GLN A 49 -0.05 17.82 8.21
N LEU A 50 0.50 16.68 7.77
CA LEU A 50 0.93 16.47 6.38
C LEU A 50 -0.27 16.44 5.43
N LEU A 51 -1.39 15.86 5.85
CA LEU A 51 -2.65 15.87 5.11
C LEU A 51 -3.21 17.28 4.99
N GLU A 52 -3.13 18.08 6.04
CA GLU A 52 -3.53 19.49 5.99
C GLU A 52 -2.65 20.28 5.03
N ILE A 53 -1.32 20.12 5.09
CA ILE A 53 -0.40 20.72 4.11
C ILE A 53 -0.73 20.27 2.69
N ALA A 54 -1.09 18.99 2.48
CA ALA A 54 -1.51 18.51 1.17
C ALA A 54 -2.81 19.17 0.68
N LYS A 55 -3.73 19.55 1.59
CA LYS A 55 -5.00 20.22 1.29
C LYS A 55 -4.86 21.72 1.08
N THR A 56 -4.16 22.44 1.95
CA THR A 56 -4.12 23.90 1.95
C THR A 56 -2.79 24.50 1.51
N GLY A 57 -1.74 23.68 1.40
CA GLY A 57 -0.40 24.12 1.06
C GLY A 57 0.38 24.58 2.29
N LEU A 58 1.64 24.97 2.08
CA LEU A 58 2.45 25.61 3.12
C LEU A 58 2.07 27.09 3.27
N ASN A 59 2.31 27.65 4.46
CA ASN A 59 2.17 29.08 4.70
C ASN A 59 3.03 29.89 3.73
N LYS A 60 2.48 31.00 3.22
CA LYS A 60 3.21 31.92 2.35
C LYS A 60 4.42 32.49 3.08
N THR A 61 5.57 32.46 2.44
CA THR A 61 6.81 33.01 3.00
C THR A 61 6.86 34.52 2.82
N THR A 62 7.34 35.23 3.85
CA THR A 62 7.73 36.65 3.77
C THR A 62 9.21 36.82 3.44
N SER A 63 9.96 35.73 3.35
CA SER A 63 11.41 35.72 3.08
C SER A 63 11.75 34.61 2.07
N PRO A 64 11.50 34.84 0.77
CA PRO A 64 11.77 33.87 -0.28
C PRO A 64 13.21 33.34 -0.24
N LYS A 65 13.35 32.03 -0.44
CA LYS A 65 14.65 31.33 -0.49
C LYS A 65 14.84 30.71 -1.87
N ARG A 66 16.10 30.53 -2.27
CA ARG A 66 16.45 29.72 -3.44
C ARG A 66 16.70 28.29 -2.98
N ILE A 67 15.94 27.35 -3.49
CA ILE A 67 15.97 25.94 -3.07
C ILE A 67 16.24 25.07 -4.28
N ILE A 68 17.21 24.16 -4.15
CA ILE A 68 17.49 23.14 -5.16
C ILE A 68 16.89 21.82 -4.67
N VAL A 69 16.08 21.19 -5.51
CA VAL A 69 15.54 19.85 -5.29
C VAL A 69 16.22 18.91 -6.29
N VAL A 70 16.89 17.87 -5.78
CA VAL A 70 17.56 16.86 -6.62
C VAL A 70 16.65 15.65 -6.74
N GLY A 71 16.25 15.33 -7.97
CA GLY A 71 15.29 14.29 -8.32
C GLY A 71 13.87 14.81 -8.49
N ALA A 72 13.27 14.56 -9.65
CA ALA A 72 11.88 14.82 -10.00
C ALA A 72 11.00 13.55 -9.88
N GLY A 73 11.29 12.70 -8.88
CA GLY A 73 10.37 11.66 -8.41
C GLY A 73 9.18 12.25 -7.62
N ILE A 74 8.26 11.40 -7.15
CA ILE A 74 7.07 11.88 -6.43
C ILE A 74 7.40 12.71 -5.17
N SER A 75 8.46 12.35 -4.42
CA SER A 75 8.92 13.11 -3.26
C SER A 75 9.43 14.51 -3.65
N GLY A 76 10.35 14.58 -4.63
CA GLY A 76 10.92 15.84 -5.09
C GLY A 76 9.91 16.77 -5.76
N LEU A 77 9.03 16.23 -6.60
CA LEU A 77 7.95 17.01 -7.22
C LEU A 77 6.97 17.57 -6.18
N THR A 78 6.62 16.79 -5.16
CA THR A 78 5.73 17.23 -4.08
C THR A 78 6.38 18.36 -3.27
N ALA A 79 7.64 18.18 -2.87
CA ALA A 79 8.40 19.21 -2.16
C ALA A 79 8.54 20.50 -2.99
N ALA A 80 8.93 20.36 -4.26
CA ALA A 80 9.09 21.50 -5.16
C ALA A 80 7.78 22.27 -5.35
N LYS A 81 6.67 21.58 -5.57
CA LYS A 81 5.34 22.20 -5.74
C LYS A 81 4.91 22.97 -4.49
N LEU A 82 5.03 22.36 -3.32
CA LEU A 82 4.63 23.00 -2.05
C LEU A 82 5.50 24.21 -1.72
N LEU A 83 6.81 24.15 -1.96
CA LEU A 83 7.74 25.26 -1.74
C LEU A 83 7.56 26.39 -2.74
N GLU A 84 7.35 26.07 -4.02
CA GLU A 84 7.03 27.05 -5.06
C GLU A 84 5.70 27.77 -4.72
N ASP A 85 4.66 27.01 -4.37
CA ASP A 85 3.37 27.57 -3.94
C ASP A 85 3.51 28.46 -2.71
N ALA A 86 4.43 28.16 -1.79
CA ALA A 86 4.71 28.99 -0.62
C ALA A 86 5.43 30.31 -0.96
N GLY A 87 5.93 30.48 -2.19
CA GLY A 87 6.64 31.68 -2.65
C GLY A 87 8.16 31.56 -2.68
N HIS A 88 8.73 30.37 -2.56
CA HIS A 88 10.17 30.15 -2.75
C HIS A 88 10.53 30.05 -4.23
N VAL A 89 11.80 30.31 -4.56
CA VAL A 89 12.36 30.08 -5.90
C VAL A 89 12.95 28.68 -5.93
N VAL A 90 12.28 27.74 -6.59
CA VAL A 90 12.68 26.33 -6.63
C VAL A 90 13.32 25.98 -7.97
N THR A 91 14.45 25.28 -7.93
CA THR A 91 15.08 24.65 -9.11
C THR A 91 15.09 23.15 -8.90
N VAL A 92 14.47 22.40 -9.81
CA VAL A 92 14.47 20.93 -9.80
C VAL A 92 15.53 20.42 -10.77
N ILE A 93 16.40 19.52 -10.32
CA ILE A 93 17.43 18.87 -11.12
C ILE A 93 17.08 17.39 -11.22
N GLU A 94 16.77 16.92 -12.43
CA GLU A 94 16.48 15.51 -12.73
C GLU A 94 17.54 14.95 -13.66
N ALA A 95 17.93 13.69 -13.44
CA ALA A 95 18.92 12.98 -14.24
C ALA A 95 18.31 12.37 -15.51
N ASP A 96 17.08 11.86 -15.42
CA ASP A 96 16.33 11.29 -16.54
C ASP A 96 15.78 12.36 -17.50
N ASP A 97 15.38 11.94 -18.69
CA ASP A 97 14.68 12.76 -19.70
C ASP A 97 13.18 12.97 -19.37
N ARG A 98 12.73 12.45 -18.23
CA ARG A 98 11.34 12.46 -17.77
C ARG A 98 11.28 12.67 -16.26
N VAL A 99 10.10 13.06 -15.79
CA VAL A 99 9.78 13.13 -14.36
C VAL A 99 9.01 11.88 -13.91
N GLY A 100 8.78 11.77 -12.60
CA GLY A 100 7.96 10.74 -11.95
C GLY A 100 8.76 9.62 -11.28
N GLY A 101 10.05 9.46 -11.61
CA GLY A 101 10.91 8.43 -11.01
C GLY A 101 10.30 7.03 -11.19
N ARG A 102 10.10 6.29 -10.09
CA ARG A 102 9.49 4.93 -10.09
C ARG A 102 8.01 4.91 -10.49
N VAL A 103 7.32 6.06 -10.50
CA VAL A 103 5.96 6.17 -11.05
C VAL A 103 6.08 6.35 -12.56
N ARG A 104 5.94 5.25 -13.32
CA ARG A 104 6.16 5.22 -14.76
C ARG A 104 5.06 4.44 -15.47
N THR A 105 4.54 5.01 -16.55
CA THR A 105 3.60 4.36 -17.46
C THR A 105 4.20 4.33 -18.86
N TYR A 106 4.35 3.13 -19.43
CA TYR A 106 4.64 2.97 -20.85
C TYR A 106 3.35 3.18 -21.64
N ARG A 107 3.44 3.89 -22.78
CA ARG A 107 2.28 4.20 -23.64
C ARG A 107 2.61 3.86 -25.08
N ASN A 108 1.90 2.90 -25.65
CA ASN A 108 1.92 2.64 -27.08
C ASN A 108 0.80 3.44 -27.75
N LYS A 109 1.14 4.61 -28.28
CA LYS A 109 0.15 5.51 -28.91
C LYS A 109 -0.46 4.93 -30.17
N THR A 110 0.31 4.15 -30.94
CA THR A 110 -0.17 3.54 -32.18
C THR A 110 -1.17 2.42 -31.93
N ALA A 111 -0.91 1.58 -30.93
CA ALA A 111 -1.77 0.45 -30.59
C ALA A 111 -2.85 0.79 -29.55
N GLY A 112 -2.89 2.01 -29.01
CA GLY A 112 -3.96 2.47 -28.12
C GLY A 112 -3.94 1.89 -26.71
N TRP A 113 -2.80 1.37 -26.23
CA TRP A 113 -2.69 0.78 -24.88
C TRP A 113 -1.55 1.37 -24.05
N TYR A 114 -1.61 1.16 -22.74
CA TYR A 114 -0.58 1.55 -21.80
C TYR A 114 -0.37 0.49 -20.73
N ALA A 115 0.78 0.53 -20.06
CA ALA A 115 1.10 -0.34 -18.94
C ALA A 115 1.81 0.45 -17.84
N ASN A 116 1.38 0.29 -16.59
CA ASN A 116 2.10 0.83 -15.44
C ASN A 116 3.31 -0.08 -15.17
N LEU A 117 4.51 0.51 -15.16
CA LEU A 117 5.78 -0.20 -14.96
C LEU A 117 6.27 -0.13 -13.50
N GLY A 118 5.51 0.54 -12.64
CA GLY A 118 5.81 0.72 -11.22
C GLY A 118 4.52 0.76 -10.42
N ALA A 119 4.23 1.89 -9.77
CA ALA A 119 2.98 2.06 -9.02
C ALA A 119 1.73 1.77 -9.88
N MET A 120 0.85 0.90 -9.39
CA MET A 120 -0.34 0.45 -10.12
C MET A 120 -1.67 0.61 -9.35
N ARG A 121 -1.61 0.77 -8.03
CA ARG A 121 -2.78 0.89 -7.15
C ARG A 121 -2.51 1.88 -6.02
N ILE A 122 -3.57 2.53 -5.53
CA ILE A 122 -3.55 3.45 -4.39
C ILE A 122 -4.63 2.97 -3.42
N PRO A 123 -4.28 2.55 -2.19
CA PRO A 123 -5.25 2.22 -1.15
C PRO A 123 -6.15 3.42 -0.81
N ALA A 124 -7.42 3.16 -0.46
CA ALA A 124 -8.37 4.20 -0.07
C ALA A 124 -7.91 4.98 1.17
N SER A 125 -7.13 4.34 2.05
CA SER A 125 -6.52 4.91 3.25
C SER A 125 -5.46 5.98 2.96
N HIS A 126 -4.87 6.01 1.76
CA HIS A 126 -3.78 6.93 1.40
C HIS A 126 -4.32 8.31 0.99
N LYS A 127 -4.91 9.03 1.96
CA LYS A 127 -5.61 10.32 1.77
C LYS A 127 -4.74 11.44 1.19
N ILE A 128 -3.44 11.47 1.50
CA ILE A 128 -2.51 12.50 0.99
C ILE A 128 -2.41 12.43 -0.55
N VAL A 129 -2.10 11.26 -1.11
CA VAL A 129 -1.99 11.13 -2.57
C VAL A 129 -3.35 11.31 -3.25
N LEU A 130 -4.44 10.83 -2.64
CA LEU A 130 -5.80 11.04 -3.16
C LEU A 130 -6.19 12.52 -3.17
N THR A 131 -5.72 13.33 -2.21
CA THR A 131 -5.90 14.78 -2.20
C THR A 131 -5.23 15.43 -3.41
N PHE A 132 -4.00 15.01 -3.76
CA PHE A 132 -3.34 15.51 -4.98
C PHE A 132 -4.04 15.04 -6.27
N VAL A 133 -4.53 13.79 -6.31
CA VAL A 133 -5.33 13.28 -7.44
C VAL A 133 -6.54 14.18 -7.68
N MET A 134 -7.28 14.53 -6.61
CA MET A 134 -8.43 15.44 -6.69
C MET A 134 -8.03 16.85 -7.12
N LYS A 135 -6.98 17.43 -6.51
CA LYS A 135 -6.49 18.78 -6.85
C LYS A 135 -6.06 18.93 -8.31
N PHE A 136 -5.52 17.87 -8.90
CA PHE A 136 -5.11 17.87 -10.31
C PHE A 136 -6.23 17.44 -11.27
N GLY A 137 -7.46 17.24 -10.77
CA GLY A 137 -8.60 16.82 -11.60
C GLY A 137 -8.42 15.45 -12.26
N LEU A 138 -7.59 14.59 -11.67
CA LEU A 138 -7.30 13.27 -12.22
C LEU A 138 -8.44 12.30 -11.90
N LYS A 139 -8.84 11.52 -12.90
CA LYS A 139 -9.78 10.41 -12.75
C LYS A 139 -9.03 9.17 -12.26
N TYR A 140 -9.68 8.38 -11.42
CA TYR A 140 -9.20 7.06 -11.01
C TYR A 140 -10.34 6.05 -11.10
N ILE A 141 -9.99 4.77 -11.19
CA ILE A 141 -10.91 3.64 -11.29
C ILE A 141 -10.63 2.64 -10.16
N PRO A 142 -11.62 1.85 -9.71
CA PRO A 142 -11.38 0.77 -8.78
C PRO A 142 -10.36 -0.25 -9.33
N PHE A 143 -9.38 -0.62 -8.51
CA PHE A 143 -8.46 -1.72 -8.81
C PHE A 143 -8.98 -3.00 -8.15
N ILE A 144 -9.28 -4.03 -8.94
CA ILE A 144 -9.81 -5.30 -8.43
C ILE A 144 -8.64 -6.13 -7.87
N GLN A 145 -8.56 -6.21 -6.55
CA GLN A 145 -7.51 -6.94 -5.84
C GLN A 145 -7.71 -8.46 -5.91
N ASN A 146 -8.96 -8.92 -5.84
CA ASN A 146 -9.32 -10.32 -5.79
C ASN A 146 -10.48 -10.58 -6.78
N ASN A 147 -10.34 -11.64 -7.58
CA ASN A 147 -11.41 -12.11 -8.45
C ASN A 147 -11.61 -13.63 -8.22
N PRO A 148 -12.80 -14.10 -7.83
CA PRO A 148 -13.06 -15.51 -7.53
C PRO A 148 -12.83 -16.47 -8.71
N ASN A 149 -12.78 -15.94 -9.93
CA ASN A 149 -12.55 -16.70 -11.14
C ASN A 149 -11.07 -16.77 -11.56
N THR A 150 -10.14 -16.14 -10.83
CA THR A 150 -8.70 -16.36 -11.06
C THR A 150 -8.28 -17.77 -10.62
N TRP A 151 -7.01 -18.10 -10.81
CA TRP A 151 -6.48 -19.43 -10.58
C TRP A 151 -5.34 -19.40 -9.57
N PHE A 152 -5.26 -20.42 -8.73
CA PHE A 152 -4.04 -20.85 -8.07
C PHE A 152 -3.48 -22.08 -8.79
N TYR A 153 -2.16 -22.14 -8.91
CA TYR A 153 -1.44 -23.33 -9.35
C TYR A 153 -0.21 -23.55 -8.48
N VAL A 154 -0.36 -24.39 -7.46
CA VAL A 154 0.68 -24.69 -6.45
C VAL A 154 0.64 -26.18 -6.16
N ASN A 155 1.77 -26.78 -5.77
CA ASN A 155 1.88 -28.21 -5.47
C ASN A 155 1.34 -29.12 -6.60
N GLY A 156 1.43 -28.68 -7.85
CA GLY A 156 0.87 -29.39 -9.01
C GLY A 156 -0.66 -29.35 -9.13
N VAL A 157 -1.35 -28.66 -8.23
CA VAL A 157 -2.81 -28.54 -8.17
C VAL A 157 -3.28 -27.20 -8.74
N LYS A 158 -4.17 -27.23 -9.73
CA LYS A 158 -4.81 -26.04 -10.32
C LYS A 158 -6.24 -25.89 -9.83
N LYS A 159 -6.56 -24.78 -9.16
CA LYS A 159 -7.90 -24.51 -8.62
C LYS A 159 -8.34 -23.08 -8.83
N ARG A 160 -9.66 -22.87 -8.96
CA ARG A 160 -10.19 -21.50 -8.97
C ARG A 160 -10.04 -20.90 -7.59
N ASN A 161 -9.83 -19.59 -7.55
CA ASN A 161 -9.70 -18.84 -6.31
C ASN A 161 -10.93 -19.03 -5.40
N LYS A 162 -12.16 -19.06 -5.94
CA LYS A 162 -13.35 -19.37 -5.14
C LYS A 162 -13.30 -20.73 -4.41
N GLU A 163 -12.77 -21.77 -5.07
CA GLU A 163 -12.66 -23.10 -4.45
C GLU A 163 -11.65 -23.05 -3.30
N VAL A 164 -10.56 -22.29 -3.46
CA VAL A 164 -9.52 -22.10 -2.44
C VAL A 164 -10.04 -21.27 -1.25
N LEU A 165 -10.86 -20.25 -1.51
CA LEU A 165 -11.49 -19.45 -0.45
C LEU A 165 -12.47 -20.27 0.40
N GLU A 166 -13.14 -21.25 -0.21
CA GLU A 166 -14.03 -22.18 0.49
C GLU A 166 -13.27 -23.26 1.25
N ASN A 167 -12.18 -23.78 0.67
CA ASN A 167 -11.36 -24.81 1.28
C ASN A 167 -9.89 -24.69 0.82
N PRO A 168 -8.98 -24.08 1.61
CA PRO A 168 -7.58 -23.95 1.22
C PRO A 168 -6.81 -25.28 1.21
N ASP A 169 -7.27 -26.29 1.95
CA ASP A 169 -6.60 -27.60 2.05
C ASP A 169 -6.55 -28.33 0.70
N ILE A 170 -7.42 -27.97 -0.26
CA ILE A 170 -7.41 -28.52 -1.62
C ILE A 170 -6.09 -28.26 -2.35
N LEU A 171 -5.29 -27.29 -1.90
CA LEU A 171 -3.98 -26.98 -2.46
C LEU A 171 -2.86 -27.92 -1.97
N GLY A 172 -3.16 -28.81 -1.03
CA GLY A 172 -2.26 -29.91 -0.64
C GLY A 172 -1.03 -29.48 0.16
N TYR A 173 -1.13 -28.43 0.98
CA TYR A 173 -0.08 -28.09 1.95
C TYR A 173 -0.16 -29.01 3.17
N GLY A 174 1.00 -29.51 3.61
CA GLY A 174 1.11 -30.40 4.78
C GLY A 174 1.07 -29.66 6.12
N VAL A 175 0.07 -28.79 6.31
CA VAL A 175 -0.04 -27.95 7.52
C VAL A 175 -0.43 -28.77 8.77
N SER A 176 -0.19 -28.22 9.95
CA SER A 176 -0.57 -28.86 11.22
C SER A 176 -2.08 -28.77 11.49
N ASP A 177 -2.59 -29.58 12.42
CA ASP A 177 -4.03 -29.73 12.63
C ASP A 177 -4.77 -28.44 13.00
N TRP A 178 -4.13 -27.53 13.73
CA TRP A 178 -4.73 -26.24 14.11
C TRP A 178 -4.71 -25.20 12.96
N GLU A 179 -3.95 -25.46 11.90
CA GLU A 179 -3.80 -24.61 10.72
C GLU A 179 -4.71 -25.05 9.56
N ARG A 180 -5.19 -26.30 9.58
CA ARG A 180 -6.08 -26.85 8.53
C ARG A 180 -7.33 -25.98 8.33
N GLY A 181 -7.72 -25.83 7.07
CA GLY A 181 -8.88 -25.04 6.66
C GLY A 181 -8.70 -23.52 6.78
N LYS A 182 -7.54 -23.02 7.25
CA LYS A 182 -7.30 -21.58 7.38
C LYS A 182 -6.63 -21.01 6.14
N LEU A 183 -7.14 -19.85 5.71
CA LEU A 183 -6.51 -19.08 4.64
C LEU A 183 -5.18 -18.47 5.10
N PRO A 184 -4.24 -18.20 4.17
CA PRO A 184 -3.01 -17.48 4.49
C PRO A 184 -3.20 -16.19 5.27
N SER A 185 -4.24 -15.40 4.95
CA SER A 185 -4.55 -14.15 5.66
C SER A 185 -4.98 -14.37 7.12
N VAL A 186 -5.65 -15.49 7.41
CA VAL A 186 -6.03 -15.87 8.77
C VAL A 186 -4.80 -16.31 9.55
N LEU A 187 -3.97 -17.18 8.97
CA LEU A 187 -2.72 -17.64 9.60
C LEU A 187 -1.77 -16.47 9.87
N LEU A 188 -1.64 -15.54 8.94
CA LEU A 188 -0.87 -14.31 9.13
C LEU A 188 -1.41 -13.50 10.32
N LYS A 189 -2.72 -13.22 10.34
CA LYS A 189 -3.34 -12.44 11.44
C LYS A 189 -3.13 -13.12 12.78
N GLU A 190 -3.31 -14.44 12.86
CA GLU A 190 -3.11 -15.22 14.08
C GLU A 190 -1.64 -15.23 14.50
N SER A 191 -0.69 -15.30 13.55
CA SER A 191 0.75 -15.28 13.84
C SER A 191 1.21 -14.00 14.55
N PHE A 192 0.49 -12.88 14.39
CA PHE A 192 0.80 -11.62 15.08
C PHE A 192 0.31 -11.58 16.54
N ALA A 193 -0.28 -12.66 17.07
CA ALA A 193 -0.79 -12.70 18.44
C ALA A 193 0.30 -12.37 19.47
N LYS A 194 1.51 -12.91 19.30
CA LYS A 194 2.62 -12.64 20.21
C LYS A 194 2.99 -11.16 20.24
N VAL A 195 3.08 -10.49 19.09
CA VAL A 195 3.36 -9.04 19.00
C VAL A 195 2.30 -8.24 19.77
N ARG A 196 1.01 -8.59 19.60
CA ARG A 196 -0.10 -7.94 20.30
C ARG A 196 -0.07 -8.17 21.80
N ASP A 197 0.30 -9.38 22.22
CA ASP A 197 0.37 -9.71 23.64
C ASP A 197 1.56 -9.04 24.30
N ASP A 198 2.69 -8.91 23.61
CA ASP A 198 3.83 -8.14 24.08
C ASP A 198 3.49 -6.65 24.23
N LEU A 199 2.76 -6.06 23.28
CA LEU A 199 2.32 -4.67 23.36
C LEU A 199 1.43 -4.38 24.59
N LYS A 200 0.73 -5.39 25.13
CA LYS A 200 -0.09 -5.28 26.35
C LYS A 200 0.71 -5.42 27.64
N LYS A 201 1.96 -5.87 27.60
CA LYS A 201 2.78 -6.08 28.80
C LYS A 201 3.21 -4.76 29.41
N SER A 202 3.28 -4.72 30.74
CA SER A 202 3.82 -3.57 31.46
C SER A 202 5.25 -3.25 31.00
N GLY A 203 5.49 -2.01 30.61
CA GLY A 203 6.77 -1.54 30.12
C GLY A 203 7.02 -1.74 28.61
N TYR A 204 6.06 -2.29 27.84
CA TYR A 204 6.09 -2.28 26.37
C TYR A 204 5.36 -1.07 25.80
N ASN A 205 5.81 -0.62 24.62
CA ASN A 205 5.19 0.41 23.79
C ASN A 205 5.57 0.15 22.32
N CYS A 206 5.03 0.95 21.40
CA CYS A 206 5.36 0.81 19.98
C CYS A 206 6.86 0.83 19.70
N SER A 207 7.63 1.74 20.31
CA SER A 207 9.09 1.79 20.11
C SER A 207 9.78 0.48 20.45
N LYS A 208 9.43 -0.14 21.59
CA LYS A 208 10.03 -1.41 22.02
C LYS A 208 9.60 -2.59 21.16
N VAL A 209 8.34 -2.61 20.73
CA VAL A 209 7.85 -3.62 19.78
C VAL A 209 8.62 -3.48 18.46
N MET A 210 8.78 -2.26 17.95
CA MET A 210 9.53 -2.03 16.71
C MET A 210 10.99 -2.48 16.85
N GLU A 211 11.66 -2.11 17.94
CA GLU A 211 13.05 -2.53 18.21
C GLU A 211 13.21 -4.05 18.34
N GLU A 212 12.33 -4.71 19.09
CA GLU A 212 12.41 -6.16 19.29
C GLU A 212 12.16 -6.91 17.98
N TYR A 213 11.11 -6.55 17.24
CA TYR A 213 10.71 -7.28 16.04
C TYR A 213 11.51 -6.91 14.78
N ASP A 214 12.18 -5.76 14.74
CA ASP A 214 13.11 -5.43 13.66
C ASP A 214 14.31 -6.38 13.59
N SER A 215 14.66 -7.01 14.71
CA SER A 215 15.72 -8.02 14.77
C SER A 215 15.34 -9.37 14.13
N TYR A 216 14.05 -9.61 13.86
CA TYR A 216 13.58 -10.84 13.23
C TYR A 216 13.47 -10.67 11.71
N SER A 217 13.87 -11.70 10.98
CA SER A 217 13.35 -11.88 9.62
C SER A 217 11.90 -12.35 9.65
N VAL A 218 11.13 -12.06 8.61
CA VAL A 218 9.71 -12.49 8.50
C VAL A 218 9.56 -14.00 8.70
N GLN A 219 10.39 -14.81 8.03
CA GLN A 219 10.32 -16.27 8.14
C GLN A 219 10.73 -16.77 9.52
N GLU A 220 11.78 -16.20 10.11
CA GLU A 220 12.19 -16.55 11.48
C GLU A 220 11.08 -16.25 12.47
N TYR A 221 10.45 -15.07 12.38
CA TYR A 221 9.33 -14.70 13.23
C TYR A 221 8.19 -15.72 13.08
N PHE A 222 7.74 -16.03 11.86
CA PHE A 222 6.63 -16.97 11.68
C PHE A 222 6.89 -18.35 12.26
N LEU A 223 8.10 -18.88 12.09
CA LEU A 223 8.46 -20.21 12.59
C LEU A 223 8.67 -20.24 14.11
N ARG A 224 9.28 -19.20 14.70
CA ARG A 224 9.70 -19.21 16.12
C ARG A 224 8.71 -18.53 17.06
N SER A 225 8.12 -17.44 16.60
CA SER A 225 7.28 -16.54 17.41
C SER A 225 5.81 -16.60 17.01
N GLY A 226 5.52 -16.77 15.72
CA GLY A 226 4.18 -16.97 15.17
C GLY A 226 3.65 -18.39 15.30
N ASN A 227 4.50 -19.35 15.72
CA ASN A 227 4.18 -20.76 15.92
C ASN A 227 3.60 -21.46 14.68
N LEU A 228 3.93 -20.99 13.47
CA LEU A 228 3.46 -21.58 12.22
C LEU A 228 4.33 -22.79 11.81
N SER A 229 3.71 -23.81 11.23
CA SER A 229 4.43 -24.91 10.60
C SER A 229 5.21 -24.42 9.37
N GLN A 230 6.25 -25.16 8.96
CA GLN A 230 7.00 -24.84 7.74
C GLN A 230 6.08 -24.80 6.50
N GLU A 231 5.09 -25.69 6.44
CA GLU A 231 4.13 -25.75 5.33
C GLU A 231 3.14 -24.58 5.37
N ALA A 232 2.75 -24.10 6.54
CA ALA A 232 1.94 -22.89 6.67
C ALA A 232 2.73 -21.64 6.23
N VAL A 233 4.01 -21.54 6.61
CA VAL A 233 4.88 -20.46 6.15
C VAL A 233 5.06 -20.51 4.64
N ARG A 234 5.30 -21.69 4.06
CA ARG A 234 5.38 -21.87 2.61
C ARG A 234 4.08 -21.45 1.92
N MET A 235 2.92 -21.86 2.46
CA MET A 235 1.61 -21.46 1.95
C MET A 235 1.42 -19.92 1.97
N ILE A 236 1.83 -19.25 3.04
CA ILE A 236 1.80 -17.77 3.13
C ILE A 236 2.69 -17.15 2.04
N GLY A 237 3.91 -17.67 1.85
CA GLY A 237 4.86 -17.19 0.85
C GLY A 237 4.50 -17.50 -0.60
N ASP A 238 3.73 -18.55 -0.86
CA ASP A 238 3.28 -18.93 -2.20
C ASP A 238 1.99 -18.17 -2.61
N MET A 239 1.13 -17.82 -1.64
CA MET A 239 -0.22 -17.33 -1.91
C MET A 239 -0.47 -15.86 -1.54
N ALA A 240 0.08 -15.38 -0.43
CA ALA A 240 -0.20 -14.06 0.11
C ALA A 240 0.97 -13.09 -0.06
N TYR A 241 2.19 -13.62 -0.06
CA TYR A 241 3.42 -12.86 -0.22
C TYR A 241 4.25 -13.42 -1.37
N ASP A 242 5.40 -12.82 -1.60
CA ASP A 242 6.50 -13.41 -2.34
C ASP A 242 7.48 -13.98 -1.31
N THR A 243 7.93 -15.22 -1.47
CA THR A 243 9.01 -15.80 -0.65
C THR A 243 10.26 -14.91 -0.56
N SER A 244 10.46 -14.01 -1.54
CA SER A 244 11.48 -12.96 -1.54
C SER A 244 11.37 -11.97 -0.36
N PHE A 245 10.26 -11.94 0.38
CA PHE A 245 10.10 -11.11 1.59
C PHE A 245 10.46 -11.85 2.88
N PHE A 246 10.83 -13.13 2.84
CA PHE A 246 11.09 -13.90 4.05
C PHE A 246 12.33 -13.48 4.84
N TYR A 247 13.29 -12.84 4.17
CA TYR A 247 14.56 -12.43 4.75
C TYR A 247 14.64 -10.93 5.08
N ILE A 248 13.57 -10.17 4.88
CA ILE A 248 13.52 -8.76 5.32
C ILE A 248 13.03 -8.66 6.77
N SER A 249 13.15 -7.47 7.35
CA SER A 249 12.67 -7.18 8.70
C SER A 249 11.19 -7.51 8.85
N MET A 250 10.83 -8.11 9.98
CA MET A 250 9.43 -8.38 10.34
C MET A 250 8.59 -7.10 10.41
N ILE A 251 9.22 -5.95 10.71
CA ILE A 251 8.53 -4.65 10.75
C ILE A 251 7.97 -4.25 9.39
N GLU A 252 8.70 -4.53 8.30
CA GLU A 252 8.21 -4.27 6.95
C GLU A 252 6.97 -5.12 6.64
N ASN A 253 6.96 -6.38 7.08
CA ASN A 253 5.78 -7.24 6.93
C ASN A 253 4.61 -6.76 7.79
N LEU A 254 4.84 -6.37 9.04
CA LEU A 254 3.78 -5.82 9.90
C LEU A 254 3.18 -4.54 9.28
N GLN A 255 4.03 -3.63 8.79
CA GLN A 255 3.60 -2.40 8.16
C GLN A 255 2.78 -2.65 6.89
N ASP A 256 3.21 -3.56 6.02
CA ASP A 256 2.46 -3.91 4.80
C ASP A 256 1.14 -4.61 5.15
N SER A 257 1.17 -5.58 6.06
CA SER A 257 0.01 -6.39 6.44
C SER A 257 -1.07 -5.59 7.16
N LEU A 258 -0.68 -4.60 7.97
CA LEU A 258 -1.60 -3.73 8.72
C LEU A 258 -1.98 -2.49 7.92
N GLY A 259 -1.08 -1.97 7.08
CA GLY A 259 -1.31 -0.80 6.22
C GLY A 259 -2.37 -1.04 5.13
N VAL A 260 -2.62 -2.30 4.76
CA VAL A 260 -3.71 -2.70 3.86
C VAL A 260 -5.09 -2.62 4.55
N ASN A 261 -5.17 -2.54 5.89
CA ASN A 261 -6.42 -2.50 6.67
C ASN A 261 -6.73 -1.15 7.33
N LEU A 262 -5.98 -0.07 7.03
CA LEU A 262 -6.29 1.27 7.54
C LEU A 262 -7.46 1.96 6.82
N THR A 263 -8.56 1.24 6.56
CA THR A 263 -9.93 1.78 6.58
C THR A 263 -10.92 0.64 6.81
N ASN A 264 -11.39 0.50 8.05
CA ASN A 264 -12.83 0.34 8.23
C ASN A 264 -13.46 1.61 7.67
N GLU A 265 -14.14 1.51 6.51
CA GLU A 265 -15.31 2.29 6.10
C GLU A 265 -15.86 1.78 4.76
#